data_AF-A0A231H6I5-F1
#
_entry.id   AF-A0A231H6I5-F1
#
_cell.length_a   1.000
_cell.length_b   1.000
_cell.length_c   1.000
_cell.angle_alpha   90.00
_cell.angle_beta   90.00
_cell.angle_gamma   90.00
#
_symmetry.space_group_name_H-M   'P 1'
#
loop_
_entity.id
_entity.type
_entity.pdbx_description
1 polymer ?
#
loop_
_entity_poly.entity_id
_entity_poly.type
_entity_poly.pdbx_seq_one_letter_code
_entity_poly.pdbx_strand_id
1 'polypeptide(L)'
;MRLLLDRPFVLAWMYVLASVVLGPFIFLGGYSFFTQGVGDYCDAVHGDAAARDAAFRAAQTFQITGAAVMLALGLLVLIRLWSRRDINQNLVVAASGLAVVPMMGGFVLIILLSGPGGQSCWPS
;
A
#
# COMPACT_ATOMS: atom_id res chain seq x y z
N MET A 1 15.47 4.55 -20.04
CA MET A 1 14.26 4.91 -19.25
C MET A 1 13.05 5.32 -20.10
N ARG A 2 13.21 6.09 -21.20
CA ARG A 2 12.08 6.47 -22.10
C ARG A 2 11.30 5.27 -22.68
N LEU A 3 12.00 4.20 -23.06
CA LEU A 3 11.39 2.99 -23.62
C LEU A 3 10.37 2.28 -22.70
N LEU A 4 10.51 2.40 -21.37
CA LEU A 4 9.58 1.82 -20.40
C LEU A 4 8.31 2.67 -20.25
N LEU A 5 8.41 3.99 -20.42
CA LEU A 5 7.26 4.91 -20.34
C LEU A 5 6.35 4.83 -21.57
N ASP A 6 6.88 4.40 -22.72
CA ASP A 6 6.13 4.30 -23.96
C ASP A 6 5.21 3.07 -24.01
N ARG A 7 5.46 2.06 -23.17
CA ARG A 7 4.65 0.84 -23.10
C ARG A 7 3.84 0.79 -21.81
N PRO A 8 2.58 1.27 -21.81
CA PRO A 8 1.78 1.41 -20.59
C PRO A 8 1.50 0.07 -19.89
N PHE A 9 1.44 -1.03 -20.63
CA PHE A 9 1.28 -2.37 -20.06
C PHE A 9 2.49 -2.82 -19.24
N VAL A 10 3.72 -2.45 -19.62
CA VAL A 10 4.92 -2.82 -18.86
C VAL A 10 4.92 -2.12 -17.50
N LEU A 11 4.53 -0.83 -17.47
CA LEU A 11 4.35 -0.09 -16.21
C LEU A 11 3.29 -0.74 -15.32
N ALA A 12 2.18 -1.23 -15.89
CA ALA A 12 1.13 -1.90 -15.15
C ALA A 12 1.60 -3.20 -14.51
N TRP A 13 2.31 -4.05 -15.25
CA TRP A 13 2.85 -5.29 -14.71
C TRP A 13 3.97 -5.05 -13.69
N MET A 14 4.83 -4.06 -13.90
CA MET A 14 5.81 -3.66 -12.88
C MET A 14 5.13 -3.19 -11.60
N TYR A 15 4.07 -2.39 -11.70
CA TYR A 15 3.28 -1.98 -10.56
C TYR A 15 2.67 -3.17 -9.82
N VAL A 16 2.05 -4.11 -10.55
CA VAL A 16 1.42 -5.31 -9.96
C VAL A 16 2.46 -6.16 -9.24
N LEU A 17 3.59 -6.48 -9.89
CA LEU A 17 4.66 -7.28 -9.28
C LEU A 17 5.27 -6.58 -8.06
N ALA A 18 5.50 -5.26 -8.15
CA ALA A 18 5.97 -4.48 -7.01
C ALA A 18 4.94 -4.48 -5.87
N SER A 19 3.64 -4.39 -6.17
CA SER A 19 2.56 -4.36 -5.18
C SER A 19 2.46 -5.66 -4.38
N VAL A 20 2.71 -6.81 -5.02
CA VAL A 20 2.72 -8.12 -4.34
C VAL A 20 3.80 -8.19 -3.25
N VAL A 21 4.93 -7.51 -3.43
CA VAL A 21 6.03 -7.48 -2.45
C VAL A 21 5.86 -6.32 -1.47
N LEU A 22 5.55 -5.14 -1.98
CA LEU A 22 5.48 -3.91 -1.21
C LEU A 22 4.22 -3.84 -0.34
N GLY A 23 3.10 -4.43 -0.74
CA GLY A 23 1.89 -4.49 0.09
C GLY A 23 2.14 -5.15 1.45
N PRO A 24 2.61 -6.41 1.48
CA PRO A 24 3.01 -7.07 2.73
C PRO A 24 4.12 -6.32 3.48
N PHE A 25 5.11 -5.75 2.77
CA PHE A 25 6.19 -5.00 3.42
C PHE A 25 5.69 -3.71 4.08
N ILE A 26 4.76 -2.99 3.47
CA ILE A 26 4.16 -1.78 4.04
C ILE A 26 3.35 -2.15 5.28
N PHE A 27 2.51 -3.19 5.20
CA PHE A 27 1.70 -3.65 6.30
C PHE A 27 2.56 -4.15 7.47
N LEU A 28 3.43 -5.14 7.21
CA LEU A 28 4.30 -5.74 8.22
C LEU A 28 5.38 -4.78 8.72
N GLY A 29 5.87 -3.87 7.88
CA GLY A 29 6.87 -2.89 8.28
C GLY A 29 6.39 -1.99 9.41
N GLY A 30 5.11 -1.58 9.39
CA GLY A 30 4.52 -0.85 10.53
C GLY A 30 4.56 -1.66 11.84
N TYR A 31 4.47 -2.98 11.78
CA TYR A 31 4.65 -3.84 12.95
C TYR A 31 6.13 -4.04 13.27
N SER A 32 6.95 -4.53 12.34
CA SER A 32 8.32 -4.97 12.61
C SER A 32 9.31 -3.84 12.90
N PHE A 33 9.12 -2.64 12.34
CA PHE A 33 9.99 -1.49 12.63
C PHE A 33 9.66 -0.82 13.96
N PHE A 34 8.44 -1.00 14.48
CA PHE A 34 7.95 -0.30 15.67
C PHE A 34 7.64 -1.22 16.87
N THR A 35 7.63 -2.54 16.68
CA THR A 35 7.61 -3.54 17.77
C THR A 35 9.02 -3.81 18.29
N GLN A 36 9.22 -3.82 19.61
CA GLN A 36 10.55 -4.03 20.22
C GLN A 36 10.81 -5.49 20.61
N GLY A 37 10.33 -6.46 19.81
CA GLY A 37 10.69 -7.87 19.93
C GLY A 37 10.03 -8.65 21.08
N VAL A 38 9.29 -8.00 21.98
CA VAL A 38 8.53 -8.63 23.08
C VAL A 38 7.12 -8.03 23.20
N GLY A 39 6.21 -8.49 22.33
CA GLY A 39 4.82 -8.00 22.25
C GLY A 39 4.60 -6.98 21.14
N ASP A 40 3.33 -6.62 20.91
CA ASP A 40 2.96 -5.56 19.96
C ASP A 40 3.25 -4.17 20.56
N TYR A 41 3.31 -3.11 19.74
CA TYR A 41 3.56 -1.74 20.19
C TYR A 41 2.49 -1.18 21.15
N CYS A 42 1.35 -1.87 21.31
CA CYS A 42 0.33 -1.58 22.31
C CYS A 42 0.55 -2.27 23.67
N ASP A 43 1.50 -3.20 23.77
CA ASP A 43 1.71 -4.00 24.99
C ASP A 43 2.32 -3.18 26.14
N ALA A 44 1.83 -3.38 27.36
CA ALA A 44 2.25 -2.67 28.56
C ALA A 44 3.75 -2.80 28.88
N VAL A 45 4.39 -3.85 28.35
CA VAL A 45 5.85 -4.06 28.41
C VAL A 45 6.63 -2.90 27.75
N HIS A 46 6.03 -2.16 26.81
CA HIS A 46 6.67 -1.08 26.05
C HIS A 46 6.55 0.32 26.71
N GLY A 47 6.18 0.39 28.00
CA GLY A 47 6.24 1.62 28.80
C GLY A 47 4.90 2.31 29.02
N ASP A 48 4.93 3.60 29.32
CA ASP A 48 3.72 4.39 29.61
C ASP A 48 2.79 4.46 28.40
N ALA A 49 1.49 4.64 28.64
CA ALA A 49 0.47 4.72 27.60
C ALA A 49 0.80 5.76 26.51
N ALA A 50 1.41 6.89 26.89
CA ALA A 50 1.83 7.94 25.95
C ALA A 50 2.94 7.47 24.98
N ALA A 51 3.87 6.61 25.43
CA ALA A 51 4.94 6.09 24.58
C ALA A 51 4.39 5.07 23.57
N ARG A 52 3.44 4.21 24.01
CA ARG A 52 2.73 3.25 23.15
C ARG A 52 1.89 3.94 22.09
N ASP A 53 1.16 5.00 22.46
CA ASP A 53 0.38 5.81 21.52
C ASP A 53 1.26 6.48 20.46
N ALA A 54 2.45 6.96 20.85
CA ALA A 54 3.40 7.55 19.91
C ALA A 54 3.93 6.50 18.90
N ALA A 55 4.30 5.31 19.38
CA ALA A 55 4.74 4.21 18.53
C ALA A 55 3.64 3.74 17.57
N PHE A 56 2.40 3.59 18.07
CA PHE A 56 1.23 3.26 17.27
C PHE A 56 0.99 4.28 16.15
N ARG A 57 1.03 5.59 16.47
CA ARG A 57 0.85 6.65 15.48
C ARG A 57 1.96 6.64 14.43
N ALA A 58 3.20 6.33 14.81
CA ALA A 58 4.30 6.23 13.87
C ALA A 58 4.12 5.05 12.89
N ALA A 59 3.76 3.86 13.41
CA ALA A 59 3.44 2.68 12.62
C ALA A 59 2.27 2.92 11.67
N GLN A 60 1.18 3.50 12.18
CA GLN A 60 0.00 3.89 11.41
C GLN A 60 0.36 4.88 10.29
N THR A 61 1.14 5.91 10.61
CA THR A 61 1.55 6.92 9.62
C THR A 61 2.40 6.29 8.52
N PHE A 62 3.32 5.37 8.86
CA PHE A 62 4.13 4.65 7.88
C PHE A 62 3.28 3.80 6.94
N GLN A 63 2.34 3.01 7.48
CA GLN A 63 1.44 2.17 6.70
C GLN A 63 0.55 3.00 5.75
N ILE A 64 -0.09 4.06 6.28
CA ILE A 64 -0.98 4.93 5.49
C ILE A 64 -0.21 5.66 4.39
N THR A 65 0.95 6.24 4.71
CA THR A 65 1.75 6.98 3.70
C THR A 65 2.27 6.06 2.61
N GLY A 66 2.80 4.88 2.96
CA GLY A 66 3.25 3.89 1.99
C GLY A 66 2.12 3.42 1.06
N ALA A 67 0.96 3.09 1.63
CA ALA A 67 -0.21 2.68 0.85
C ALA A 67 -0.76 3.82 -0.02
N ALA A 68 -0.78 5.06 0.48
CA ALA A 68 -1.23 6.23 -0.27
C ALA A 68 -0.33 6.51 -1.49
N VAL A 69 0.99 6.37 -1.35
CA VAL A 69 1.94 6.48 -2.48
C VAL A 69 1.65 5.41 -3.53
N MET A 70 1.44 4.16 -3.11
CA MET A 70 1.12 3.07 -4.04
C MET A 70 -0.23 3.25 -4.74
N LEU A 71 -1.22 3.85 -4.08
CA LEU A 71 -2.48 4.23 -4.72
C LEU A 71 -2.30 5.32 -5.76
N ALA A 72 -1.53 6.36 -5.44
CA ALA A 72 -1.23 7.43 -6.39
C ALA A 72 -0.51 6.88 -7.63
N LEU A 73 0.46 5.97 -7.45
CA LEU A 73 1.13 5.30 -8.55
C LEU A 73 0.18 4.41 -9.37
N GLY A 74 -0.69 3.64 -8.71
CA GLY A 74 -1.72 2.82 -9.38
C GLY A 74 -2.68 3.66 -10.23
N LEU A 75 -3.14 4.81 -9.71
CA LEU A 75 -3.97 5.77 -10.45
C LEU A 75 -3.23 6.32 -11.67
N LEU A 76 -1.97 6.74 -11.51
CA LEU A 76 -1.16 7.26 -12.63
C LEU A 76 -0.97 6.21 -13.73
N VAL A 77 -0.77 4.94 -13.35
CA VAL A 77 -0.67 3.81 -14.28
C VAL A 77 -2.00 3.58 -15.00
N LEU A 78 -3.14 3.58 -14.30
CA LEU A 78 -4.47 3.43 -14.90
C LEU A 78 -4.79 4.57 -15.87
N ILE A 79 -4.53 5.82 -15.48
CA ILE A 79 -4.70 6.99 -16.34
C ILE A 79 -3.87 6.82 -17.61
N ARG A 80 -2.59 6.42 -17.48
CA ARG A 80 -1.73 6.18 -18.65
C ARG A 80 -2.22 5.05 -19.56
N LEU A 81 -2.69 3.95 -18.99
CA LEU A 81 -3.27 2.83 -19.75
C LEU A 81 -4.47 3.28 -20.58
N TRP A 82 -5.33 4.13 -20.01
CA TRP A 82 -6.48 4.67 -20.70
C TRP A 82 -6.14 5.77 -21.73
N SER A 83 -5.21 6.68 -21.43
CA SER A 83 -4.81 7.74 -22.37
C SER A 83 -4.12 7.22 -23.64
N ARG A 84 -3.54 6.02 -23.59
CA ARG A 84 -2.86 5.35 -24.70
C ARG A 84 -3.66 4.17 -25.26
N ARG A 85 -4.96 4.10 -24.98
CA ARG A 85 -5.82 3.02 -25.41
C ARG A 85 -6.06 3.09 -26.93
N ASP A 86 -5.44 2.17 -27.65
CA ASP A 86 -5.72 1.93 -29.07
C ASP A 86 -6.77 0.81 -29.22
N ILE A 87 -7.65 0.93 -30.22
CA ILE A 87 -8.78 0.02 -30.47
C ILE A 87 -8.31 -1.44 -30.59
N ASN A 88 -7.17 -1.68 -31.24
CA ASN A 88 -6.64 -3.03 -31.45
C ASN A 88 -5.95 -3.64 -30.22
N GLN A 89 -5.67 -2.86 -29.17
CA GLN A 89 -5.00 -3.34 -27.95
C GLN A 89 -5.92 -3.39 -26.73
N ASN A 90 -7.23 -3.24 -26.94
CA ASN A 90 -8.24 -3.21 -25.89
C ASN A 90 -8.19 -4.41 -24.93
N LEU A 91 -7.94 -5.63 -25.42
CA LEU A 91 -7.86 -6.83 -24.58
C LEU A 91 -6.67 -6.77 -23.62
N VAL A 92 -5.48 -6.36 -24.09
CA VAL A 92 -4.27 -6.26 -23.27
C VAL A 92 -4.40 -5.14 -22.24
N VAL A 93 -4.99 -4.01 -22.63
CA VAL A 93 -5.28 -2.88 -21.74
C VAL A 93 -6.30 -3.28 -20.68
N ALA A 94 -7.37 -4.00 -21.05
CA ALA A 94 -8.38 -4.47 -20.12
C ALA A 94 -7.80 -5.49 -19.12
N ALA A 95 -7.01 -6.46 -19.58
CA ALA A 95 -6.35 -7.43 -18.71
C ALA A 95 -5.38 -6.76 -17.73
N SER A 96 -4.60 -5.78 -18.19
CA SER A 96 -3.68 -5.02 -17.34
C SER A 96 -4.43 -4.17 -16.30
N GLY A 97 -5.52 -3.51 -16.71
CA GLY A 97 -6.39 -2.78 -15.79
C GLY A 97 -7.03 -3.68 -14.73
N LEU A 98 -7.51 -4.86 -15.15
CA LEU A 98 -8.08 -5.87 -14.24
C LEU A 98 -7.07 -6.38 -13.20
N ALA A 99 -5.76 -6.36 -13.50
CA ALA A 99 -4.73 -6.70 -12.52
C ALA A 99 -4.39 -5.54 -11.57
N VAL A 100 -4.42 -4.29 -12.04
CA VAL A 100 -4.09 -3.10 -11.23
C VAL A 100 -5.20 -2.77 -10.22
N VAL A 101 -6.46 -2.86 -10.61
CA VAL A 101 -7.63 -2.54 -9.76
C VAL A 101 -7.66 -3.33 -8.43
N PRO A 102 -7.52 -4.67 -8.40
CA PRO A 102 -7.52 -5.42 -7.14
C PRO A 102 -6.30 -5.09 -6.27
N MET A 103 -5.14 -4.79 -6.87
CA MET A 103 -3.96 -4.34 -6.12
C MET A 103 -4.21 -3.00 -5.42
N MET A 104 -4.80 -2.05 -6.14
CA MET A 104 -5.25 -0.78 -5.54
C MET A 104 -6.28 -1.01 -4.44
N GLY A 105 -7.24 -1.92 -4.64
CA GLY A 105 -8.18 -2.34 -3.61
C GLY A 105 -7.48 -2.85 -2.34
N GLY A 106 -6.40 -3.60 -2.48
CA GLY A 106 -5.55 -4.04 -1.37
C GLY A 106 -4.93 -2.87 -0.60
N PHE A 107 -4.43 -1.84 -1.28
CA PHE A 107 -3.90 -0.65 -0.60
C PHE A 107 -4.97 0.21 0.08
N VAL A 108 -6.18 0.28 -0.50
CA VAL A 108 -7.34 0.88 0.20
C VAL A 108 -7.63 0.11 1.47
N LEU A 109 -7.62 -1.22 1.41
CA LEU A 109 -7.83 -2.07 2.58
C LEU A 109 -6.75 -1.81 3.66
N ILE A 110 -5.47 -1.69 3.28
CA ILE A 110 -4.40 -1.32 4.22
C ILE A 110 -4.73 0.01 4.89
N ILE A 111 -5.12 1.05 4.15
CA ILE A 111 -5.46 2.35 4.76
C ILE A 111 -6.65 2.24 5.73
N LEU A 112 -7.69 1.48 5.38
CA LEU A 112 -8.86 1.29 6.23
C LEU A 112 -8.53 0.53 7.52
N LEU A 113 -7.73 -0.54 7.42
CA LEU A 113 -7.33 -1.37 8.55
C LEU A 113 -6.29 -0.70 9.43
N SER A 114 -5.33 0.01 8.83
CA SER A 114 -4.31 0.78 9.56
C SER A 114 -4.84 2.10 10.09
N GLY A 115 -5.97 2.60 9.58
CA GLY A 115 -6.57 3.87 9.95
C GLY A 115 -7.24 3.87 11.35
N PRO A 116 -7.72 5.04 11.80
CA PRO A 116 -8.29 5.22 13.14
C PRO A 116 -9.57 4.40 13.41
N GLY A 117 -10.16 3.78 12.39
CA GLY A 117 -11.31 2.87 12.52
C GLY A 117 -10.95 1.38 12.61
N GLY A 118 -9.69 0.99 12.37
CA GLY A 118 -9.27 -0.42 12.28
C GLY A 118 -8.41 -0.90 13.44
N GLN A 119 -7.55 -0.03 13.99
CA GLN A 119 -6.68 -0.38 15.12
C GLN A 119 -6.71 0.72 16.20
N SER A 120 -6.73 0.30 17.45
CA SER A 120 -6.57 1.19 18.62
C SER A 120 -5.91 0.42 19.75
N CYS A 121 -5.06 1.09 20.54
CA CYS A 121 -4.46 0.51 21.74
C CYS A 121 -5.37 0.61 22.98
N TRP A 122 -6.72 0.61 22.82
CA TRP A 122 -7.67 0.90 23.90
C TRP A 122 -8.68 -0.24 24.18
N PRO A 123 -9.05 -0.54 25.45
CA PRO A 123 -8.41 -0.15 26.70
C PRO A 123 -7.49 -1.28 27.18
N SER A 124 -6.17 -1.06 27.20
CA SER A 124 -5.26 -1.90 28.00
C SER A 124 -5.07 -1.28 29.39
#